data_AF-A0A0Q9A077-F1
#
_entry.id   AF-A0A0Q9A077-F1
#
_cell.length_a   1.000
_cell.length_b   1.000
_cell.length_c   1.000
_cell.angle_alpha   90.00
_cell.angle_beta   90.00
_cell.angle_gamma   90.00
#
_symmetry.space_group_name_H-M   'P 1'
#
loop_
_entity.id
_entity.type
_entity.pdbx_description
1 polymer ?
#
loop_
_entity_poly.entity_id
_entity_poly.type
_entity_poly.pdbx_seq_one_letter_code
_entity_poly.pdbx_strand_id
1 'polypeptide(L)'
;MSIEFISWPKTPRLSGAGMIITEKLDGTNAAVIITEDGNIGAQSRNRLITPEDDNYGFAKWVSENHEALVDDLGPGHHYGEWWGSGIQHGYGLPNGDKRFSLFNTGRWAAKADEFVTPKLDIVPLLSQRQLDTNEIARVVDNLREIGSRAVPGFMKPEGVIVYVPRLKGNFKVLLENNDLPKGLVMTR
;
A
#
# COMPACT_ATOMS: atom_id res chain seq x y z
N MET A 1 -11.19 32.43 -22.99
CA MET A 1 -11.63 31.36 -22.07
C MET A 1 -12.83 31.91 -21.30
N SER A 2 -13.94 31.18 -21.27
CA SER A 2 -15.11 31.54 -20.47
C SER A 2 -14.90 31.13 -19.01
N ILE A 3 -15.47 31.88 -18.07
CA ILE A 3 -15.50 31.49 -16.65
C ILE A 3 -16.44 30.29 -16.53
N GLU A 4 -15.93 29.17 -16.03
CA GLU A 4 -16.71 27.96 -15.75
C GLU A 4 -17.15 27.96 -14.29
N PHE A 5 -18.44 27.71 -14.05
CA PHE A 5 -18.94 27.48 -12.70
C PHE A 5 -18.69 26.03 -12.29
N ILE A 6 -17.95 25.84 -11.20
CA ILE A 6 -17.73 24.53 -10.58
C ILE A 6 -18.36 24.57 -9.18
N SER A 7 -19.30 23.66 -8.91
CA SER A 7 -19.98 23.61 -7.62
C SER A 7 -19.07 23.08 -6.51
N TRP A 8 -19.25 23.59 -5.29
CA TRP A 8 -18.58 23.05 -4.11
C TRP A 8 -19.11 21.64 -3.80
N PRO A 9 -18.23 20.64 -3.55
CA PRO A 9 -18.67 19.28 -3.29
C PRO A 9 -19.42 19.17 -1.95
N LYS A 10 -20.26 18.14 -1.82
CA LYS A 10 -20.96 17.85 -0.56
C LYS A 10 -19.96 17.44 0.52
N THR A 11 -20.10 18.02 1.72
CA THR A 11 -19.32 17.62 2.90
C THR A 11 -19.98 16.43 3.60
N PRO A 12 -19.32 15.26 3.71
CA PRO A 12 -19.88 14.13 4.43
C PRO A 12 -19.89 14.37 5.94
N ARG A 13 -20.85 13.77 6.65
CA ARG A 13 -20.92 13.81 8.12
C ARG A 13 -19.86 12.89 8.72
N LEU A 14 -19.25 13.35 9.82
CA LEU A 14 -18.29 12.57 10.59
C LEU A 14 -18.96 11.43 11.37
N SER A 15 -20.15 11.67 11.92
CA SER A 15 -20.88 10.70 12.72
C SER A 15 -21.11 9.40 11.95
N GLY A 16 -20.65 8.28 12.50
CA GLY A 16 -20.72 6.96 11.85
C GLY A 16 -19.73 6.77 10.70
N ALA A 17 -18.69 7.59 10.58
CA ALA A 17 -17.54 7.30 9.74
C ALA A 17 -16.80 6.06 10.28
N GLY A 18 -16.50 5.12 9.39
CA GLY A 18 -15.57 4.04 9.66
C GLY A 18 -14.15 4.43 9.25
N MET A 19 -13.19 3.66 9.72
CA MET A 19 -11.80 3.68 9.28
C MET A 19 -11.27 2.26 9.12
N ILE A 20 -10.28 2.12 8.24
CA ILE A 20 -9.51 0.91 8.03
C ILE A 20 -8.05 1.30 8.27
N ILE A 21 -7.40 0.63 9.22
CA ILE A 21 -5.99 0.86 9.55
C ILE A 21 -5.18 -0.32 9.05
N THR A 22 -4.20 -0.04 8.20
CA THR A 22 -3.24 -1.04 7.71
C THR A 22 -1.83 -0.65 8.11
N GLU A 23 -0.92 -1.61 8.19
CA GLU A 23 0.50 -1.28 8.30
C GLU A 23 0.93 -0.50 7.05
N LYS A 24 1.69 0.59 7.28
CA LYS A 24 2.36 1.29 6.19
C LYS A 24 3.68 0.56 5.94
N LEU A 25 3.75 -0.08 4.77
CA LEU A 25 4.98 -0.69 4.30
C LEU A 25 5.85 0.37 3.63
N ASP A 26 7.15 0.32 3.92
CA ASP A 26 8.13 1.22 3.35
C ASP A 26 8.88 0.57 2.22
N GLY A 27 8.43 0.84 1.00
CA GLY A 27 9.08 0.41 -0.21
C GLY A 27 8.94 1.46 -1.30
N THR A 28 8.36 1.07 -2.42
CA THR A 28 7.95 1.97 -3.48
C THR A 28 6.53 1.67 -3.91
N ASN A 29 5.74 2.72 -4.12
CA ASN A 29 4.43 2.58 -4.72
C ASN A 29 4.53 1.95 -6.11
N ALA A 30 3.66 0.97 -6.35
CA ALA A 30 3.61 0.24 -7.60
C ALA A 30 2.17 -0.15 -7.95
N ALA A 31 1.93 -0.48 -9.22
CA ALA A 31 0.67 -1.04 -9.66
C ALA A 31 0.85 -2.07 -10.78
N VAL A 32 0.04 -3.12 -10.74
CA VAL A 32 -0.19 -4.03 -11.85
C VAL A 32 -1.43 -3.56 -12.60
N ILE A 33 -1.32 -3.42 -13.91
CA ILE A 33 -2.42 -3.02 -14.80
C ILE A 33 -2.75 -4.22 -15.67
N ILE A 34 -4.01 -4.66 -15.67
CA ILE A 34 -4.49 -5.75 -16.52
C ILE A 34 -5.64 -5.21 -17.36
N THR A 35 -5.54 -5.38 -18.67
CA THR A 35 -6.59 -5.00 -19.62
C THR A 35 -7.64 -6.10 -19.75
N GLU A 36 -8.79 -5.78 -20.34
CA GLU A 36 -9.87 -6.77 -20.55
C GLU A 36 -9.47 -7.95 -21.44
N ASP A 37 -8.50 -7.76 -22.34
CA ASP A 37 -7.92 -8.79 -23.21
C ASP A 37 -6.71 -9.53 -22.57
N GLY A 38 -6.41 -9.25 -21.30
CA GLY A 38 -5.38 -9.96 -20.54
C GLY A 38 -3.95 -9.45 -20.72
N ASN A 39 -3.72 -8.33 -21.41
CA ASN A 39 -2.40 -7.71 -21.43
C ASN A 39 -2.05 -7.12 -20.07
N ILE A 40 -0.77 -7.17 -19.70
CA ILE A 40 -0.28 -6.70 -18.41
C ILE A 40 0.70 -5.54 -18.55
N GLY A 41 0.64 -4.59 -17.63
CA GLY A 41 1.57 -3.49 -17.50
C GLY A 41 2.01 -3.31 -16.05
N ALA A 42 3.25 -2.83 -15.87
CA ALA A 42 3.78 -2.45 -14.57
C ALA A 42 3.92 -0.93 -14.48
N GLN A 43 3.59 -0.38 -13.32
CA GLN A 43 3.62 1.05 -13.07
C GLN A 43 4.30 1.36 -11.74
N SER A 44 5.12 2.41 -11.72
CA SER A 44 5.58 3.10 -10.51
C SER A 44 4.63 4.27 -10.15
N ARG A 45 4.89 5.02 -9.09
CA ARG A 45 4.04 6.18 -8.73
C ARG A 45 3.78 7.16 -9.88
N ASN A 46 4.77 7.40 -10.72
CA ASN A 46 4.74 8.52 -11.68
C ASN A 46 4.85 8.10 -13.15
N ARG A 47 5.11 6.82 -13.45
CA ARG A 47 5.30 6.34 -14.83
C ARG A 47 5.05 4.83 -14.97
N LEU A 48 4.70 4.42 -16.18
CA LEU A 48 4.84 3.02 -16.62
C LEU A 48 6.32 2.64 -16.62
N ILE A 49 6.60 1.37 -16.34
CA ILE A 49 7.95 0.81 -16.29
C ILE A 49 7.99 -0.50 -17.08
N THR A 50 9.17 -0.87 -17.58
CA THR A 50 9.40 -2.12 -18.31
C THR A 50 10.57 -2.88 -17.69
N PRO A 51 10.80 -4.15 -18.02
CA PRO A 51 11.99 -4.86 -17.56
C PRO A 51 13.32 -4.17 -17.90
N GLU A 52 13.36 -3.35 -18.95
CA GLU A 52 14.53 -2.57 -19.39
C GLU A 52 14.67 -1.22 -18.67
N ASP A 53 13.55 -0.56 -18.32
CA ASP A 53 13.50 0.63 -17.45
C ASP A 53 12.65 0.31 -16.20
N ASP A 54 13.27 -0.44 -15.29
CA ASP A 54 12.61 -1.06 -14.15
C ASP A 54 12.68 -0.19 -12.88
N ASN A 55 11.83 -0.50 -11.89
CA ASN A 55 11.87 0.01 -10.54
C ASN A 55 12.09 -1.14 -9.54
N TYR A 56 13.36 -1.41 -9.21
CA TYR A 56 13.79 -2.45 -8.26
C TYR A 56 13.35 -3.90 -8.59
N GLY A 57 13.27 -4.24 -9.86
CA GLY A 57 12.84 -5.54 -10.37
C GLY A 57 11.32 -5.76 -10.39
N PHE A 58 10.51 -4.72 -10.17
CA PHE A 58 9.05 -4.87 -10.16
C PHE A 58 8.49 -5.20 -11.54
N ALA A 59 8.92 -4.50 -12.59
CA ALA A 59 8.38 -4.73 -13.94
C ALA A 59 8.76 -6.13 -14.45
N LYS A 60 10.00 -6.54 -14.16
CA LYS A 60 10.46 -7.90 -14.38
C LYS A 60 9.59 -8.93 -13.63
N TRP A 61 9.34 -8.75 -12.33
CA TRP A 61 8.48 -9.66 -11.55
C TRP A 61 7.07 -9.73 -12.14
N VAL A 62 6.47 -8.60 -12.55
CA VAL A 62 5.16 -8.59 -13.22
C VAL A 62 5.19 -9.39 -14.52
N SER A 63 6.22 -9.19 -15.35
CA SER A 63 6.37 -9.92 -16.62
C SER A 63 6.55 -11.43 -16.41
N GLU A 64 7.31 -11.84 -15.39
CA GLU A 64 7.58 -13.25 -15.09
C GLU A 64 6.38 -13.98 -14.49
N ASN A 65 5.41 -13.25 -13.93
CA ASN A 65 4.22 -13.81 -13.27
C ASN A 65 2.92 -13.45 -13.99
N HIS A 66 2.98 -13.12 -15.29
CA HIS A 66 1.85 -12.59 -16.06
C HIS A 66 0.58 -13.43 -15.94
N GLU A 67 0.63 -14.72 -16.28
CA GLU A 67 -0.55 -15.60 -16.28
C GLU A 67 -1.18 -15.69 -14.88
N ALA A 68 -0.37 -15.96 -13.85
CA ALA A 68 -0.83 -16.04 -12.47
C ALA A 68 -1.46 -14.72 -11.97
N LEU A 69 -0.89 -13.57 -12.35
CA LEU A 69 -1.41 -12.26 -12.00
C LEU A 69 -2.76 -11.98 -12.67
N VAL A 70 -2.93 -12.41 -13.92
CA VAL A 70 -4.23 -12.29 -14.63
C VAL A 70 -5.30 -13.13 -13.93
N ASP A 71 -4.96 -14.35 -13.54
CA ASP A 71 -5.88 -15.25 -12.83
C ASP A 71 -6.26 -14.71 -11.44
N ASP A 72 -5.28 -14.25 -10.66
CA ASP A 72 -5.50 -13.76 -9.29
C ASP A 72 -6.25 -12.42 -9.25
N LEU A 73 -5.90 -11.49 -10.14
CA LEU A 73 -6.33 -10.10 -10.02
C LEU A 73 -7.43 -9.70 -11.02
N GLY A 74 -7.49 -10.36 -12.18
CA GLY A 74 -8.36 -9.98 -13.30
C GLY A 74 -8.12 -8.55 -13.82
N PRO A 75 -8.97 -8.06 -14.74
CA PRO A 75 -8.84 -6.72 -15.30
C PRO A 75 -8.90 -5.60 -14.25
N GLY A 76 -8.13 -4.54 -14.48
CA GLY A 76 -8.12 -3.32 -13.66
C GLY A 76 -6.74 -2.77 -13.33
N HIS A 77 -6.72 -1.77 -12.45
CA HIS A 77 -5.50 -1.22 -11.86
C HIS A 77 -5.39 -1.66 -10.40
N HIS A 78 -4.34 -2.40 -10.08
CA HIS A 78 -4.15 -3.03 -8.78
C HIS A 78 -2.96 -2.39 -8.09
N TYR A 79 -3.25 -1.39 -7.25
CA TYR A 79 -2.24 -0.63 -6.53
C TYR A 79 -1.78 -1.34 -5.26
N GLY A 80 -0.48 -1.28 -5.01
CA GLY A 80 0.15 -1.85 -3.83
C GLY A 80 1.53 -1.23 -3.56
N GLU A 81 2.21 -1.80 -2.58
CA GLU A 81 3.61 -1.49 -2.27
C GLU A 81 4.50 -2.61 -2.81
N TRP A 82 5.57 -2.24 -3.52
CA TRP A 82 6.69 -3.13 -3.82
C TRP A 82 7.78 -2.88 -2.79
N TRP A 83 8.10 -3.89 -1.97
CA TRP A 83 8.93 -3.72 -0.78
C TRP A 83 9.79 -4.96 -0.50
N GLY A 84 10.79 -4.82 0.37
CA GLY A 84 11.69 -5.91 0.77
C GLY A 84 13.15 -5.65 0.43
N SER A 85 13.96 -6.70 0.35
CA SER A 85 15.42 -6.61 0.27
C SER A 85 15.89 -5.65 -0.83
N GLY A 86 16.69 -4.65 -0.44
CA GLY A 86 17.25 -3.65 -1.34
C GLY A 86 16.31 -2.49 -1.68
N ILE A 87 15.17 -2.37 -0.99
CA ILE A 87 14.24 -1.24 -1.11
C ILE A 87 13.98 -0.65 0.29
N GLN A 88 14.32 0.63 0.47
CA GLN A 88 14.11 1.39 1.72
C GLN A 88 14.49 0.59 2.97
N HIS A 89 13.55 0.37 3.90
CA HIS A 89 13.79 -0.37 5.16
C HIS A 89 14.24 -1.82 4.96
N GLY A 90 13.99 -2.44 3.80
CA GLY A 90 14.41 -3.81 3.48
C GLY A 90 13.74 -4.91 4.31
N TYR A 91 13.18 -4.57 5.47
CA TYR A 91 12.51 -5.43 6.44
C TYR A 91 13.35 -6.62 6.94
N GLY A 92 14.68 -6.55 6.80
CA GLY A 92 15.58 -7.65 7.15
C GLY A 92 15.38 -8.91 6.30
N LEU A 93 14.70 -8.78 5.14
CA LEU A 93 14.45 -9.92 4.27
C LEU A 93 15.74 -10.39 3.56
N PRO A 94 15.88 -11.70 3.28
CA PRO A 94 17.05 -12.24 2.57
C PRO A 94 17.28 -11.55 1.22
N ASN A 95 18.52 -11.55 0.75
CA ASN A 95 18.90 -10.89 -0.49
C ASN A 95 18.00 -11.34 -1.67
N GLY A 96 17.35 -10.37 -2.31
CA GLY A 96 16.45 -10.61 -3.44
C GLY A 96 15.00 -10.94 -3.05
N ASP A 97 14.68 -11.11 -1.76
CA ASP A 97 13.28 -11.30 -1.34
C ASP A 97 12.53 -9.96 -1.31
N LYS A 98 11.73 -9.75 -2.35
CA LYS A 98 10.84 -8.60 -2.55
C LYS A 98 9.42 -9.09 -2.76
N ARG A 99 8.44 -8.34 -2.27
CA ARG A 99 7.03 -8.71 -2.22
C ARG A 99 6.17 -7.56 -2.72
N PHE A 100 5.03 -7.91 -3.32
CA PHE A 100 4.02 -6.94 -3.73
C PHE A 100 2.78 -7.09 -2.85
N SER A 101 2.46 -6.05 -2.08
CA SER A 101 1.32 -6.07 -1.16
C SER A 101 0.25 -5.07 -1.58
N LEU A 102 -0.93 -5.56 -1.97
CA LEU A 102 -2.07 -4.78 -2.43
C LEU A 102 -2.64 -3.90 -1.30
N PHE A 103 -3.07 -2.69 -1.63
CA PHE A 103 -3.61 -1.75 -0.62
C PHE A 103 -5.08 -1.99 -0.25
N ASN A 104 -5.89 -2.50 -1.17
CA ASN A 104 -7.35 -2.58 -0.97
C ASN A 104 -7.74 -3.85 -0.23
N THR A 105 -7.61 -3.85 1.10
CA THR A 105 -7.98 -4.99 1.96
C THR A 105 -9.43 -5.44 1.76
N GLY A 106 -10.37 -4.50 1.58
CA GLY A 106 -11.79 -4.83 1.37
C GLY A 106 -12.06 -5.58 0.06
N ARG A 107 -11.24 -5.37 -0.98
CA ARG A 107 -11.34 -6.10 -2.25
C ARG A 107 -10.73 -7.50 -2.17
N TRP A 108 -9.63 -7.64 -1.43
CA TRP A 108 -8.73 -8.78 -1.57
C TRP A 108 -8.69 -9.73 -0.38
N ALA A 109 -9.02 -9.27 0.85
CA ALA A 109 -8.78 -10.05 2.07
C ALA A 109 -9.47 -11.42 2.08
N ALA A 110 -10.64 -11.55 1.45
CA ALA A 110 -11.35 -12.82 1.37
C ALA A 110 -10.72 -13.85 0.41
N LYS A 111 -9.78 -13.43 -0.44
CA LYS A 111 -9.11 -14.25 -1.45
C LYS A 111 -7.60 -14.33 -1.27
N ALA A 112 -7.06 -13.73 -0.20
CA ALA A 112 -5.62 -13.62 0.01
C ALA A 112 -4.94 -15.00 0.01
N ASP A 113 -5.57 -15.98 0.65
CA ASP A 113 -5.08 -17.36 0.75
C ASP A 113 -5.25 -18.16 -0.56
N GLU A 114 -5.97 -17.62 -1.55
CA GLU A 114 -6.20 -18.23 -2.86
C GLU A 114 -5.17 -17.77 -3.91
N PHE A 115 -4.40 -16.71 -3.63
CA PHE A 115 -3.42 -16.19 -4.57
C PHE A 115 -2.36 -17.22 -4.92
N VAL A 116 -2.20 -17.49 -6.21
CA VAL A 116 -1.17 -18.40 -6.73
C VAL A 116 0.10 -17.67 -7.13
N THR A 117 0.03 -16.35 -7.35
CA THR A 117 1.17 -15.51 -7.70
C THR A 117 2.20 -15.48 -6.57
N PRO A 118 3.45 -15.92 -6.81
CA PRO A 118 4.49 -15.88 -5.80
C PRO A 118 4.74 -14.46 -5.28
N LYS A 119 4.71 -14.30 -3.95
CA LYS A 119 5.02 -13.04 -3.24
C LYS A 119 4.04 -11.90 -3.50
N LEU A 120 2.84 -12.23 -3.99
CA LEU A 120 1.68 -11.37 -3.95
C LEU A 120 0.99 -11.53 -2.59
N ASP A 121 0.66 -10.41 -1.96
CA ASP A 121 -0.06 -10.38 -0.68
C ASP A 121 -0.89 -9.09 -0.60
N ILE A 122 -1.42 -8.79 0.58
CA ILE A 122 -2.15 -7.58 0.92
C ILE A 122 -1.42 -6.92 2.09
N VAL A 123 -1.46 -5.59 2.17
CA VAL A 123 -0.95 -4.90 3.37
C VAL A 123 -1.66 -5.43 4.64
N PRO A 124 -0.95 -5.64 5.76
CA PRO A 124 -1.56 -6.16 6.98
C PRO A 124 -2.68 -5.26 7.48
N LEU A 125 -3.87 -5.83 7.67
CA LEU A 125 -4.98 -5.16 8.35
C LEU A 125 -4.72 -5.16 9.86
N LEU A 126 -4.69 -3.98 10.47
CA LEU A 126 -4.42 -3.80 11.90
C LEU A 126 -5.69 -3.51 12.70
N SER A 127 -6.64 -2.76 12.12
CA SER A 127 -7.95 -2.50 12.74
C SER A 127 -8.97 -2.06 11.69
N GLN A 128 -10.24 -2.41 11.89
CA GLN A 128 -11.36 -1.93 11.08
C GLN A 128 -12.54 -1.65 12.00
N ARG A 129 -12.88 -0.37 12.18
CA ARG A 129 -13.94 0.06 13.12
C ARG A 129 -14.40 1.49 12.85
N GLN A 130 -15.21 2.07 13.74
CA GLN A 130 -15.55 3.49 13.68
C GLN A 130 -14.30 4.36 13.80
N LEU A 131 -14.31 5.51 13.13
CA LEU A 131 -13.20 6.47 13.18
C LEU A 131 -13.01 6.96 14.62
N ASP A 132 -11.85 6.64 15.19
CA ASP A 132 -11.49 6.98 16.57
C ASP A 132 -9.98 7.20 16.63
N THR A 133 -9.57 8.41 17.02
CA THR A 133 -8.16 8.79 17.13
C THR A 133 -7.44 8.05 18.26
N ASN A 134 -8.14 7.65 19.32
CA ASN A 134 -7.55 6.87 20.41
C ASN A 134 -7.20 5.46 19.94
N GLU A 135 -8.05 4.85 19.10
CA GLU A 135 -7.73 3.57 18.47
C GLU A 135 -6.52 3.70 17.53
N ILE A 136 -6.43 4.77 16.73
CA ILE A 136 -5.26 5.00 15.87
C ILE A 136 -3.99 5.05 16.71
N ALA A 137 -3.98 5.82 17.80
CA ALA A 137 -2.85 5.89 18.73
C ALA A 137 -2.51 4.51 19.31
N ARG A 138 -3.50 3.76 19.79
CA ARG A 138 -3.32 2.40 20.33
C ARG A 138 -2.70 1.44 19.32
N VAL A 139 -3.12 1.49 18.05
CA VAL A 139 -2.55 0.65 16.99
C VAL A 139 -1.10 1.04 16.69
N VAL A 140 -0.80 2.34 16.65
CA VAL A 140 0.57 2.85 16.47
C VAL A 140 1.48 2.42 17.63
N ASP A 141 1.02 2.56 18.87
CA ASP A 141 1.76 2.14 20.05
C ASP A 141 2.01 0.63 20.06
N ASN A 142 1.00 -0.17 19.70
CA ASN A 142 1.17 -1.61 19.56
C ASN A 142 2.24 -1.95 18.51
N LEU A 143 2.20 -1.32 17.33
CA LEU A 143 3.18 -1.54 16.27
C LEU A 143 4.60 -1.15 16.71
N ARG A 144 4.75 -0.13 17.58
CA ARG A 144 6.03 0.26 18.18
C ARG A 144 6.54 -0.79 19.17
N GLU A 145 5.65 -1.41 19.94
CA GLU A 145 5.99 -2.41 20.95
C GLU A 145 6.32 -3.78 20.35
N ILE A 146 5.58 -4.21 19.32
CA ILE A 146 5.67 -5.58 18.79
C ILE A 146 6.34 -5.67 17.42
N GLY A 147 6.60 -4.54 16.77
CA GLY A 147 7.20 -4.47 15.44
C GLY A 147 6.21 -4.73 14.30
N SER A 148 6.76 -4.93 13.10
CA SER A 148 6.00 -5.15 11.87
C SER A 148 5.11 -6.38 11.95
N ARG A 149 3.87 -6.24 11.49
CA ARG A 149 2.95 -7.36 11.29
C ARG A 149 3.25 -8.10 10.00
N ALA A 150 3.76 -7.41 8.98
CA ALA A 150 4.18 -8.01 7.71
C ALA A 150 5.41 -8.90 7.85
N VAL A 151 6.35 -8.54 8.74
CA VAL A 151 7.56 -9.34 9.02
C VAL A 151 7.75 -9.48 10.54
N PRO A 152 7.25 -10.57 11.15
CA PRO A 152 7.42 -10.81 12.58
C PRO A 152 8.89 -10.70 13.03
N GLY A 153 9.13 -9.92 14.07
CA GLY A 153 10.48 -9.65 14.60
C GLY A 153 11.20 -8.44 13.99
N PHE A 154 10.66 -7.82 12.93
CA PHE A 154 11.21 -6.56 12.42
C PHE A 154 10.70 -5.36 13.25
N MET A 155 11.56 -4.82 14.11
CA MET A 155 11.18 -3.82 15.13
C MET A 155 11.21 -2.36 14.67
N LYS A 156 11.28 -2.11 13.36
CA LYS A 156 11.30 -0.75 12.79
C LYS A 156 10.21 -0.52 11.73
N PRO A 157 8.93 -0.82 12.02
CA PRO A 157 7.85 -0.56 11.07
C PRO A 157 7.71 0.95 10.82
N GLU A 158 7.36 1.34 9.61
CA GLU A 158 7.34 2.75 9.22
C GLU A 158 6.18 3.53 9.87
N GLY A 159 5.01 2.90 9.96
CA GLY A 159 3.79 3.61 10.29
C GLY A 159 2.52 2.82 10.02
N VAL A 160 1.41 3.56 9.98
CA VAL A 160 0.10 3.06 9.57
C VAL A 160 -0.52 3.95 8.49
N ILE A 161 -1.33 3.35 7.64
CA ILE A 161 -2.27 4.07 6.77
C ILE A 161 -3.66 3.99 7.42
N VAL A 162 -4.33 5.14 7.52
CA VAL A 162 -5.72 5.24 7.97
C VAL A 162 -6.57 5.65 6.78
N TYR A 163 -7.29 4.68 6.22
CA TYR A 163 -8.26 4.94 5.16
C TYR A 163 -9.62 5.25 5.75
N VAL A 164 -10.25 6.35 5.30
CA VAL A 164 -11.61 6.75 5.68
C VAL A 164 -12.51 6.62 4.45
N PRO A 165 -13.30 5.53 4.33
CA PRO A 165 -14.10 5.26 3.13
C PRO A 165 -15.04 6.39 2.74
N ARG A 166 -15.64 7.08 3.72
CA ARG A 166 -16.55 8.22 3.48
C ARG A 166 -15.87 9.39 2.78
N LEU A 167 -14.55 9.56 2.96
CA LEU A 167 -13.75 10.60 2.30
C LEU A 167 -13.04 10.08 1.05
N LYS A 168 -13.02 8.76 0.82
CA LYS A 168 -12.15 8.09 -0.16
C LYS A 168 -10.68 8.55 -0.03
N GLY A 169 -10.27 8.85 1.20
CA GLY A 169 -8.98 9.48 1.50
C GLY A 169 -8.17 8.67 2.49
N ASN A 170 -6.85 8.79 2.37
CA ASN A 170 -5.87 8.16 3.24
C ASN A 170 -5.13 9.21 4.05
N PHE A 171 -4.91 8.91 5.33
CA PHE A 171 -3.92 9.57 6.16
C PHE A 171 -2.79 8.58 6.46
N LYS A 172 -1.63 9.11 6.82
CA LYS A 172 -0.53 8.30 7.34
C LYS A 172 -0.13 8.81 8.71
N VAL A 173 0.25 7.90 9.59
CA VAL A 173 0.91 8.20 10.86
C VAL A 173 2.22 7.44 10.85
N LEU A 174 3.34 8.14 10.97
CA LEU A 174 4.67 7.55 11.00
C LEU A 174 5.08 7.27 12.44
N LEU A 175 5.81 6.20 12.70
CA LEU A 175 6.35 5.91 14.04
C LEU A 175 7.53 6.83 14.38
N GLU A 176 8.30 7.19 13.37
CA GLU A 176 9.41 8.14 13.45
C GLU A 176 9.08 9.39 12.63
N ASN A 177 9.52 10.56 13.09
CA ASN A 177 9.42 11.83 12.34
C ASN A 177 7.99 12.26 11.94
N ASN A 178 6.95 11.81 12.65
CA ASN A 178 5.55 12.11 12.33
C ASN A 178 5.22 13.61 12.27
N ASP A 179 5.89 14.40 13.11
CA ASP A 179 5.62 15.84 13.26
C ASP A 179 6.55 16.72 12.42
N LEU A 180 7.47 16.12 11.64
CA LEU A 180 8.38 16.87 10.78
C LEU A 180 7.71 17.22 9.44
N PRO A 181 7.70 18.49 9.02
CA PRO A 181 7.32 18.87 7.67
C PRO A 181 8.15 18.11 6.64
N LYS A 182 7.57 17.73 5.50
CA LYS A 182 8.19 16.90 4.44
C LYS A 182 9.59 17.35 3.95
N GLY A 183 10.04 18.56 4.26
CA GLY A 183 11.36 19.10 3.89
C GLY A 183 12.41 19.11 5.00
N LEU A 184 12.10 18.63 6.21
CA LEU A 184 13.03 18.65 7.37
C LEU A 184 13.51 17.27 7.82
N VAL A 185 13.03 16.20 7.18
CA VAL A 185 13.49 14.84 7.48
C VAL A 185 14.89 14.69 6.88
N MET A 186 15.91 14.75 7.75
CA MET A 186 17.28 14.43 7.36
C MET A 186 17.32 12.95 6.96
N THR A 187 17.58 12.67 5.68
CA THR A 187 17.92 11.33 5.21
C THR A 187 19.17 10.86 5.95
N ARG A 188 19.04 9.77 6.70
CA ARG A 188 20.18 8.99 7.17
C ARG A 188 20.58 7.97 6.12
#